data_AF-A0A9W4QZN3-F1
#
_entry.id   AF-A0A9W4QZN3-F1
#
_cell.length_a   1.000
_cell.length_b   1.000
_cell.length_c   1.000
_cell.angle_alpha   90.00
_cell.angle_beta   90.00
_cell.angle_gamma   90.00
#
_symmetry.space_group_name_H-M   'P 1'
#
loop_
_entity.id
_entity.type
_entity.pdbx_description
1 polymer ?
#
loop_
_entity_poly.entity_id
_entity_poly.type
_entity_poly.pdbx_seq_one_letter_code
_entity_poly.pdbx_strand_id
1 'polypeptide(L)'
;MKLKIAKCVLLSLLSPVFVGCVLGLYFTVTNAGAGINVFISMVAIAISNAYIVGLSMAVFVVPGYWFLHKNSKVRFDMILMLGMLGGAVFSYVFSAKEGGALLINTIMATLAAGLFLYGLRRFA
;
A
#
# COMPACT_ATOMS: atom_id res chain seq x y z
N MET A 1 14.88 12.11 13.41
CA MET A 1 14.68 11.11 12.31
C MET A 1 13.54 10.14 12.59
N LYS A 2 13.49 9.48 13.75
CA LYS A 2 12.45 8.47 14.10
C LYS A 2 10.99 8.98 13.96
N LEU A 3 10.70 10.18 14.47
CA LEU A 3 9.37 10.80 14.34
C LEU A 3 8.97 11.09 12.88
N LYS A 4 9.95 11.43 12.03
CA LYS A 4 9.73 11.69 10.59
C LYS A 4 9.32 10.41 9.88
N ILE A 5 10.07 9.32 10.11
CA ILE A 5 9.77 7.99 9.54
C ILE A 5 8.39 7.53 10.00
N ALA A 6 8.05 7.69 11.28
CA ALA A 6 6.72 7.34 11.80
C ALA A 6 5.59 8.10 11.09
N LYS A 7 5.74 9.42 10.85
CA LYS A 7 4.77 10.21 10.08
C LYS A 7 4.63 9.71 8.64
N CYS A 8 5.72 9.29 8.01
CA CYS A 8 5.71 8.75 6.64
C CYS A 8 5.03 7.38 6.59
N VAL A 9 5.24 6.54 7.60
CA VAL A 9 4.55 5.24 7.72
C VAL A 9 3.05 5.46 7.94
N LEU A 10 2.65 6.39 8.81
CA LEU A 10 1.25 6.75 8.98
C LEU A 10 0.62 7.26 7.67
N LEU A 11 1.34 8.09 6.91
CA LEU A 11 0.87 8.56 5.61
C LEU A 11 0.67 7.39 4.63
N SER A 12 1.51 6.36 4.69
CA SER A 12 1.37 5.20 3.81
C SER A 12 0.18 4.29 4.15
N LEU A 13 -0.29 4.30 5.40
CA LEU A 13 -1.49 3.57 5.84
C LEU A 13 -2.79 4.17 5.27
N LEU A 14 -2.73 5.34 4.62
CA LEU A 14 -3.85 5.86 3.82
C LEU A 14 -4.03 5.13 2.48
N SER A 15 -3.03 4.36 2.03
CA SER A 15 -3.11 3.67 0.74
C SER A 15 -4.33 2.75 0.58
N PRO A 16 -4.68 1.89 1.56
CA PRO A 16 -5.90 1.07 1.50
C PRO A 16 -7.17 1.88 1.30
N VAL A 17 -7.26 3.06 1.92
CA VAL A 17 -8.42 3.94 1.78
C VAL A 17 -8.48 4.50 0.36
N PHE A 18 -7.37 4.98 -0.19
CA PHE A 18 -7.32 5.49 -1.56
C PHE A 18 -7.68 4.41 -2.59
N VAL A 19 -7.06 3.24 -2.50
CA VAL A 19 -7.31 2.14 -3.44
C VAL A 19 -8.74 1.63 -3.30
N GLY A 20 -9.23 1.47 -2.07
CA GLY A 20 -10.61 1.07 -1.79
C GLY A 20 -11.64 2.05 -2.34
N CYS A 21 -11.41 3.36 -2.19
CA CYS A 21 -12.30 4.38 -2.76
C CYS A 21 -12.31 4.36 -4.29
N VAL A 22 -11.14 4.24 -4.93
CA VAL A 22 -11.04 4.20 -6.40
C VAL A 22 -11.74 2.96 -6.96
N LEU A 23 -11.51 1.78 -6.36
CA LEU A 23 -12.17 0.53 -6.76
C LEU A 23 -13.66 0.57 -6.47
N GLY A 24 -14.06 1.10 -5.31
CA GLY A 24 -15.46 1.29 -4.95
C GLY A 24 -16.18 2.14 -5.98
N LEU A 25 -15.63 3.30 -6.34
CA LEU A 25 -16.19 4.16 -7.38
C LEU A 25 -16.29 3.43 -8.72
N TYR A 26 -15.20 2.78 -9.15
CA TYR A 26 -15.17 2.03 -10.40
C TYR A 26 -16.31 1.00 -10.48
N PHE A 27 -16.48 0.17 -9.44
CA PHE A 27 -17.49 -0.88 -9.42
C PHE A 27 -18.91 -0.37 -9.20
N THR A 28 -19.10 0.77 -8.53
CA THR A 28 -20.43 1.39 -8.44
C THR A 28 -20.92 1.93 -9.78
N VAL A 29 -20.03 2.50 -10.58
CA VAL A 29 -20.36 3.02 -11.91
C VAL A 29 -20.60 1.89 -12.90
N THR A 30 -19.78 0.83 -12.86
CA THR A 30 -19.89 -0.28 -13.83
C THR A 30 -21.04 -1.25 -13.55
N ASN A 31 -21.45 -1.46 -12.29
CA ASN A 31 -22.48 -2.45 -11.95
C ASN A 31 -23.93 -1.91 -11.90
N ALA A 32 -24.19 -0.74 -12.50
CA ALA A 32 -25.52 -0.20 -12.86
C ALA A 32 -26.73 -0.65 -12.00
N GLY A 33 -26.65 -0.57 -10.66
CA GLY A 33 -27.76 -1.00 -9.79
C GLY A 33 -27.39 -1.34 -8.34
N ALA A 34 -26.12 -1.59 -8.04
CA ALA A 34 -25.71 -2.04 -6.69
C ALA A 34 -25.37 -0.90 -5.69
N GLY A 35 -25.47 0.37 -6.12
CA GLY A 35 -25.49 1.55 -5.26
C GLY A 35 -24.32 1.70 -4.27
N ILE A 36 -24.57 2.44 -3.18
CA ILE A 36 -23.59 2.76 -2.14
C ILE A 36 -23.04 1.53 -1.39
N ASN A 37 -23.78 0.42 -1.41
CA ASN A 37 -23.40 -0.83 -0.73
C ASN A 37 -22.14 -1.46 -1.33
N VAL A 38 -21.97 -1.41 -2.66
CA VAL A 38 -20.75 -1.92 -3.31
C VAL A 38 -19.55 -1.04 -3.00
N PHE A 39 -19.74 0.29 -2.96
CA PHE A 39 -18.67 1.20 -2.55
C PHE A 39 -18.18 0.88 -1.12
N ILE A 40 -19.10 0.79 -0.16
CA ILE A 40 -18.78 0.51 1.24
C ILE A 40 -18.12 -0.86 1.36
N SER A 41 -18.62 -1.88 0.65
CA SER A 41 -18.03 -3.22 0.66
C SER A 41 -16.59 -3.23 0.15
N MET A 42 -16.29 -2.55 -0.96
CA MET A 42 -14.94 -2.47 -1.51
C MET A 42 -13.97 -1.73 -0.58
N VAL A 43 -14.43 -0.63 0.03
CA VAL A 43 -13.66 0.11 1.04
C VAL A 43 -13.39 -0.77 2.28
N ALA A 44 -14.40 -1.49 2.76
CA ALA A 44 -14.26 -2.39 3.90
C ALA A 44 -13.28 -3.54 3.61
N ILE A 45 -13.31 -4.13 2.41
CA ILE A 45 -12.37 -5.16 1.98
C ILE A 45 -10.94 -4.60 1.93
N ALA A 46 -10.75 -3.41 1.34
CA ALA A 46 -9.44 -2.78 1.28
C ALA A 46 -8.87 -2.48 2.67
N ILE A 47 -9.70 -1.96 3.59
CA ILE A 47 -9.33 -1.74 4.99
C ILE A 47 -9.02 -3.06 5.69
N SER A 48 -9.81 -4.11 5.46
CA SER A 48 -9.55 -5.43 6.01
C SER A 48 -8.22 -5.99 5.53
N ASN A 49 -7.72 -5.61 4.35
CA ASN A 49 -6.42 -6.01 3.82
C ASN A 49 -5.27 -5.04 4.16
N ALA A 50 -5.54 -3.97 4.93
CA ALA A 50 -4.53 -2.99 5.31
C ALA A 50 -3.35 -3.58 6.10
N TYR A 51 -3.55 -4.70 6.80
CA TYR A 51 -2.48 -5.41 7.50
C TYR A 51 -1.36 -5.88 6.55
N ILE A 52 -1.69 -6.25 5.31
CA ILE A 52 -0.71 -6.68 4.29
C ILE A 52 0.22 -5.51 3.95
N VAL A 53 -0.34 -4.32 3.83
CA VAL A 53 0.42 -3.08 3.59
C VAL A 53 1.29 -2.74 4.80
N GLY A 54 0.74 -2.85 6.01
CA GLY A 54 1.49 -2.65 7.24
C GLY A 54 2.72 -3.56 7.32
N LEU A 55 2.53 -4.84 7.01
CA LEU A 55 3.60 -5.84 6.99
C LEU A 55 4.62 -5.58 5.88
N SER A 56 4.17 -5.24 4.66
CA SER A 56 5.08 -4.88 3.57
C SER A 56 5.94 -3.67 3.94
N MET A 57 5.37 -2.70 4.64
CA MET A 57 6.10 -1.54 5.12
C MET A 57 7.10 -1.87 6.21
N ALA A 58 6.70 -2.67 7.19
CA ALA A 58 7.54 -3.03 8.32
C ALA A 58 8.74 -3.91 7.91
N VAL A 59 8.55 -4.84 6.98
CA VAL A 59 9.55 -5.87 6.64
C VAL A 59 10.39 -5.49 5.42
N PHE A 60 9.81 -4.85 4.40
CA PHE A 60 10.53 -4.56 3.15
C PHE A 60 10.87 -3.08 3.01
N VAL A 61 9.88 -2.19 3.07
CA VAL A 61 10.07 -0.79 2.65
C VAL A 61 10.89 0.02 3.66
N VAL A 62 10.55 -0.02 4.96
CA VAL A 62 11.27 0.74 5.99
C VAL A 62 12.71 0.20 6.19
N PRO A 63 12.95 -1.11 6.33
CA PRO A 63 14.31 -1.65 6.42
C PRO A 63 15.10 -1.43 5.13
N GLY A 64 14.47 -1.59 3.96
CA GLY A 64 15.08 -1.35 2.67
C GLY A 64 15.50 0.12 2.48
N TYR A 65 14.65 1.06 2.89
CA TYR A 65 15.01 2.48 2.93
C TYR A 65 16.19 2.74 3.86
N TRP A 66 16.20 2.17 5.07
CA TRP A 66 17.30 2.36 6.02
C TRP A 66 18.62 1.82 5.49
N PHE A 67 18.61 0.65 4.86
CA PHE A 67 19.78 0.06 4.21
C PHE A 67 20.32 0.93 3.06
N LEU A 68 19.43 1.42 2.20
CA LEU A 68 19.80 2.28 1.07
C LEU A 68 20.30 3.66 1.52
N HIS A 69 19.72 4.19 2.59
CA HIS A 69 20.16 5.44 3.19
C HIS A 69 21.57 5.32 3.76
N LYS A 70 21.91 4.19 4.40
CA LYS A 70 23.27 3.94 4.92
C LYS A 70 24.32 3.86 3.80
N ASN A 71 23.93 3.36 2.63
CA ASN A 71 24.83 3.20 1.48
C ASN A 71 24.82 4.40 0.52
N SER A 72 24.14 5.51 0.87
CA SER A 72 24.01 6.73 0.05
C SER A 72 23.49 6.51 -1.38
N LYS A 73 22.79 5.39 -1.63
CA LYS A 73 22.27 4.99 -2.94
C LYS A 73 20.74 4.89 -2.90
N VAL A 74 20.07 5.93 -2.40
CA VAL A 74 18.60 5.94 -2.34
C VAL A 74 18.03 6.05 -3.75
N ARG A 75 17.60 4.92 -4.30
CA ARG A 75 16.87 4.85 -5.58
C ARG A 75 15.39 4.66 -5.29
N PHE A 76 14.57 5.61 -5.75
CA PHE A 76 13.12 5.58 -5.56
C PHE A 76 12.48 4.32 -6.17
N ASP A 77 12.95 3.92 -7.36
CA ASP A 77 12.47 2.73 -8.07
C ASP A 77 12.63 1.46 -7.23
N MET A 78 13.74 1.34 -6.49
CA MET A 78 14.02 0.16 -5.67
C MET A 78 13.07 0.07 -4.47
N ILE A 79 12.70 1.22 -3.88
CA ILE A 79 11.78 1.29 -2.75
C ILE A 79 10.35 0.97 -3.21
N LEU A 80 9.95 1.44 -4.39
CA LEU A 80 8.68 1.07 -5.01
C LEU A 80 8.63 -0.43 -5.33
N MET A 81 9.70 -1.00 -5.89
CA MET A 81 9.81 -2.43 -6.17
C MET A 81 9.77 -3.28 -4.89
N LEU A 82 10.39 -2.82 -3.79
CA LEU A 82 10.31 -3.46 -2.47
C LEU A 82 8.88 -3.43 -1.91
N GLY A 83 8.16 -2.33 -2.11
CA GLY A 83 6.73 -2.24 -1.77
C GLY A 83 5.90 -3.24 -2.57
N MET A 84 6.12 -3.32 -3.88
CA MET A 84 5.45 -4.28 -4.76
C MET A 84 5.70 -5.73 -4.35
N LEU A 85 6.97 -6.07 -4.13
CA LEU A 85 7.40 -7.41 -3.75
C LEU A 85 6.85 -7.78 -2.37
N GLY A 86 6.90 -6.86 -1.40
CA GLY A 86 6.31 -7.07 -0.07
C GLY A 86 4.80 -7.33 -0.17
N GLY A 87 4.07 -6.53 -0.95
CA GLY A 87 2.64 -6.74 -1.20
C GLY A 87 2.35 -8.10 -1.84
N ALA A 88 3.17 -8.55 -2.80
CA ALA A 88 3.00 -9.83 -3.48
C ALA A 88 3.25 -11.01 -2.54
N VAL A 89 4.36 -10.95 -1.81
CA VAL A 89 4.77 -12.01 -0.87
C VAL A 89 3.73 -12.17 0.24
N PHE A 90 3.32 -11.06 0.88
CA PHE A 90 2.33 -11.16 1.96
C PHE A 90 0.95 -11.55 1.44
N SER A 91 0.53 -11.11 0.26
CA SER A 91 -0.72 -11.59 -0.35
C SER A 91 -0.71 -13.09 -0.62
N TYR A 92 0.42 -13.62 -1.07
CA TYR A 92 0.59 -15.05 -1.29
C TYR A 92 0.54 -15.85 0.02
N VAL A 93 1.21 -15.36 1.08
CA VAL A 93 1.27 -16.00 2.40
C VAL A 93 -0.10 -16.00 3.10
N PHE A 94 -0.83 -14.88 3.06
CA PHE A 94 -2.14 -14.75 3.71
C PHE A 94 -3.31 -15.30 2.88
N SER A 95 -3.03 -16.13 1.88
CA SER A 95 -4.03 -16.82 1.05
C SER A 95 -5.02 -15.89 0.34
N ALA A 96 -4.66 -14.63 0.09
CA ALA A 96 -5.32 -13.74 -0.87
C ALA A 96 -4.92 -14.12 -2.31
N LYS A 97 -5.09 -15.41 -2.65
CA LYS A 97 -4.62 -16.04 -3.89
C LYS A 97 -5.59 -15.86 -5.06
N GLU A 98 -6.82 -15.40 -4.80
CA GLU A 98 -7.71 -14.98 -5.88
C GLU A 98 -7.08 -13.80 -6.61
N GLY A 99 -6.79 -13.97 -7.90
CA GLY A 99 -5.87 -13.10 -8.64
C GLY A 99 -6.17 -11.60 -8.55
N GLY A 100 -7.44 -11.23 -8.40
CA GLY A 100 -7.85 -9.85 -8.15
C GLY A 100 -7.33 -9.28 -6.82
N ALA A 101 -7.42 -10.04 -5.73
CA ALA A 101 -6.96 -9.61 -4.42
C ALA A 101 -5.43 -9.45 -4.37
N LEU A 102 -4.68 -10.35 -5.02
CA LEU A 102 -3.22 -10.25 -5.13
C LEU A 102 -2.80 -8.96 -5.86
N LEU A 103 -3.43 -8.67 -7.00
CA LEU A 103 -3.15 -7.45 -7.76
C LEU A 103 -3.52 -6.19 -6.96
N ILE A 104 -4.67 -6.17 -6.30
CA ILE A 104 -5.09 -5.03 -5.50
C ILE A 104 -4.10 -4.79 -4.36
N ASN A 105 -3.69 -5.84 -3.64
CA ASN A 105 -2.77 -5.71 -2.52
C ASN A 105 -1.35 -5.29 -2.93
N THR A 106 -0.87 -5.73 -4.10
CA THR A 106 0.42 -5.28 -4.66
C THR A 106 0.36 -3.81 -5.08
N ILE A 107 -0.73 -3.38 -5.72
CA ILE A 107 -0.96 -1.96 -6.06
C ILE A 107 -1.07 -1.11 -4.79
N MET A 108 -1.75 -1.61 -3.77
CA MET A 108 -1.87 -0.95 -2.48
C MET A 108 -0.49 -0.83 -1.79
N ALA A 109 0.29 -1.90 -1.73
CA ALA A 109 1.63 -1.85 -1.13
C ALA A 109 2.62 -0.95 -1.89
N THR A 110 2.52 -0.90 -3.23
CA THR A 110 3.32 0.03 -4.04
C THR A 110 2.92 1.49 -3.83
N LEU A 111 1.61 1.78 -3.80
CA LEU A 111 1.12 3.12 -3.51
C LEU A 111 1.53 3.56 -2.10
N ALA A 112 1.47 2.65 -1.12
CA ALA A 112 1.96 2.89 0.23
C ALA A 112 3.45 3.27 0.22
N ALA A 113 4.30 2.53 -0.50
CA ALA A 113 5.72 2.86 -0.67
C ALA A 113 5.92 4.23 -1.34
N GLY A 114 5.10 4.57 -2.33
CA GLY A 114 5.09 5.88 -2.97
C GLY A 114 4.70 7.01 -2.01
N LEU A 115 3.66 6.83 -1.20
CA LEU A 115 3.23 7.78 -0.17
C LEU A 115 4.30 7.94 0.91
N PHE A 116 4.97 6.86 1.30
CA PHE A 116 6.09 6.93 2.23
C PHE A 116 7.26 7.78 1.69
N LEU A 117 7.62 7.59 0.42
CA LEU A 117 8.64 8.40 -0.26
C LEU A 117 8.22 9.86 -0.40
N TYR A 118 6.95 10.12 -0.72
CA TYR A 118 6.40 11.47 -0.77
C TYR A 118 6.46 12.16 0.60
N GLY A 119 6.06 11.44 1.66
CA GLY A 119 6.16 11.90 3.04
C GLY A 119 7.61 12.22 3.40
N LEU A 120 8.56 11.37 3.00
CA LEU A 120 9.98 11.64 3.21
C LEU A 120 10.39 12.93 2.51
N ARG A 121 10.05 13.18 1.25
CA ARG A 121 10.40 14.45 0.57
C ARG A 121 9.76 15.67 1.22
N ARG A 122 8.53 15.55 1.72
CA ARG A 122 7.79 16.67 2.30
C ARG A 122 8.20 16.99 3.74
N PHE A 123 8.64 15.99 4.51
CA PHE A 123 9.02 16.13 5.92
C PHE A 123 10.53 16.04 6.18
N ALA A 124 11.37 15.75 5.17
CA ALA A 124 12.83 15.72 5.27
C ALA A 124 13.42 17.13 5.28
#